data_AF-A0A0G2H3D1-F1
#
_entry.id   AF-A0A0G2H3D1-F1
#
_cell.length_a   1.000
_cell.length_b   1.000
_cell.length_c   1.000
_cell.angle_alpha   90.00
_cell.angle_beta   90.00
_cell.angle_gamma   90.00
#
_symmetry.space_group_name_H-M   'P 1'
#
loop_
_entity.id
_entity.type
_entity.pdbx_description
1 polymer ?
#
loop_
_entity_poly.entity_id
_entity_poly.type
_entity_poly.pdbx_seq_one_letter_code
_entity_poly.pdbx_strand_id
1 'polypeptide(L)'
;MMIKLSGPSLLPYLDDLVGSVFAALESFHGYPKLVELLFSVLKGIAEEGVKTPQLAITAGEDTSKIKECEALTTVDDIVTILKDIQSREAKQDDDPEDITEITPKRPWKDLEKKNPLIAEIDDDEEEDSNRDSEDPDAEDPDKGNEDPPATPEPPPPAPKTYNLLLQISQLTQHYLTAPSPTLRTSLLDLLRTTFPALARHENSFLPLINTLWPVLVPRLADSEAYVVAGALDVMAEMCGLAGDFMRGRVEGAWPTLVKLYRDGGNSASSGNKAAAGSASPSSFLSPSRQQGGGGLLLDSPGANAAAAGGGRGITSSSSSTGAATDLQPHTHHYYTTAPSRIIRAALVELFTTVVRTVQIGDAAFEELLELLVPAVVAKSEVRRVFEGRNADAVWLAVLRWEAGS
;
A
#
# COMPACT_ATOMS: atom_id res chain seq x y z
N MET A 1 -16.25 13.12 21.19
CA MET A 1 -17.52 13.87 21.03
C MET A 1 -17.32 15.36 21.20
N MET A 2 -16.67 15.84 22.28
CA MET A 2 -16.32 17.27 22.46
C MET A 2 -15.48 17.85 21.31
N ILE A 3 -14.41 17.16 20.89
CA ILE A 3 -13.53 17.63 19.79
C ILE A 3 -14.31 17.81 18.47
N LYS A 4 -15.24 16.89 18.18
CA LYS A 4 -16.11 16.96 17.00
C LYS A 4 -17.13 18.11 17.03
N LEU A 5 -17.46 18.62 18.21
CA LEU A 5 -18.38 19.76 18.37
C LEU A 5 -17.66 21.10 18.26
N SER A 6 -16.42 21.18 18.78
CA SER A 6 -15.60 22.40 18.74
C SER A 6 -14.95 22.65 17.37
N GLY A 7 -14.82 21.61 16.53
CA GLY A 7 -14.27 21.72 15.18
C GLY A 7 -12.74 21.93 15.14
N PRO A 8 -12.19 22.19 13.93
CA PRO A 8 -10.74 22.22 13.69
C PRO A 8 -10.01 23.37 14.40
N SER A 9 -10.71 24.44 14.79
CA SER A 9 -10.13 25.61 15.47
C SER A 9 -9.53 25.29 16.84
N LEU A 10 -9.90 24.16 17.45
CA LEU A 10 -9.37 23.75 18.76
C LEU A 10 -7.99 23.09 18.65
N LEU A 11 -7.66 22.49 17.51
CA LEU A 11 -6.48 21.62 17.36
C LEU A 11 -5.14 22.28 17.66
N PRO A 12 -4.87 23.55 17.30
CA PRO A 12 -3.60 24.20 17.61
C PRO A 12 -3.29 24.33 19.11
N TYR A 13 -4.28 24.11 19.98
CA TYR A 13 -4.16 24.21 21.43
C TYR A 13 -4.11 22.84 22.13
N LEU A 14 -4.16 21.73 21.39
CA LEU A 14 -4.19 20.37 21.96
C LEU A 14 -2.83 19.68 21.99
N ASP A 15 -1.74 20.39 21.69
CA ASP A 15 -0.39 19.80 21.57
C ASP A 15 0.04 19.08 22.87
N ASP A 16 -0.11 19.73 24.03
CA ASP A 16 0.20 19.14 25.34
C ASP A 16 -0.67 17.91 25.65
N LEU A 17 -1.95 17.94 25.25
CA LEU A 17 -2.88 16.82 25.44
C LEU A 17 -2.45 15.64 24.59
N VAL A 18 -2.11 15.89 23.32
CA VAL A 18 -1.64 14.86 22.39
C VAL A 18 -0.33 14.27 22.88
N GLY A 19 0.61 15.09 23.35
CA GLY A 19 1.84 14.63 24.01
C GLY A 19 1.56 13.74 25.22
N SER A 20 0.59 14.11 26.08
CA SER A 20 0.17 13.27 27.20
C SER A 20 -0.47 11.95 26.75
N VAL A 21 -1.23 11.94 25.65
CA VAL A 21 -1.80 10.71 25.08
C VAL A 21 -0.69 9.81 24.53
N PHE A 22 0.35 10.38 23.89
CA PHE A 22 1.50 9.62 23.41
C PHE A 22 2.31 9.01 24.56
N ALA A 23 2.60 9.78 25.60
CA ALA A 23 3.26 9.27 26.80
C ALA A 23 2.44 8.16 27.48
N ALA A 24 1.11 8.28 27.49
CA ALA A 24 0.23 7.25 28.01
C ALA A 24 0.19 5.99 27.11
N LEU A 25 0.21 6.15 25.78
CA LEU A 25 0.30 5.02 24.85
C LEU A 25 1.60 4.23 25.06
N GLU A 26 2.73 4.92 25.24
CA GLU A 26 4.02 4.29 25.54
C GLU A 26 4.04 3.62 26.92
N SER A 27 3.50 4.28 27.95
CA SER A 27 3.49 3.74 29.32
C SER A 27 2.55 2.55 29.50
N PHE A 28 1.45 2.50 28.73
CA PHE A 28 0.36 1.53 28.92
C PHE A 28 0.16 0.60 27.71
N HIS A 29 1.20 0.34 26.90
CA HIS A 29 1.13 -0.56 25.74
C HIS A 29 0.65 -1.99 26.07
N GLY A 30 0.73 -2.42 27.34
CA GLY A 30 0.24 -3.72 27.82
C GLY A 30 -1.28 -3.81 28.03
N TYR A 31 -2.03 -2.71 27.92
CA TYR A 31 -3.47 -2.65 28.15
C TYR A 31 -4.23 -2.39 26.85
N PRO A 32 -4.59 -3.43 26.07
CA PRO A 32 -5.11 -3.27 24.71
C PRO A 32 -6.40 -2.43 24.66
N LYS A 33 -7.28 -2.58 25.65
CA LYS A 33 -8.52 -1.81 25.74
C LYS A 33 -8.27 -0.31 25.96
N LEU A 34 -7.27 0.03 26.77
CA LEU A 34 -6.91 1.42 27.02
C LEU A 34 -6.28 2.04 25.77
N VAL A 35 -5.37 1.30 25.12
CA VAL A 35 -4.74 1.71 23.86
C VAL A 35 -5.80 1.98 22.78
N GLU A 36 -6.79 1.10 22.62
CA GLU A 36 -7.92 1.31 21.70
C GLU A 36 -8.71 2.61 22.00
N LEU A 37 -8.95 2.91 23.27
CA LEU A 37 -9.65 4.15 23.65
C LEU A 37 -8.80 5.40 23.39
N LEU A 38 -7.50 5.35 23.68
CA LEU A 38 -6.58 6.46 23.38
C LEU A 38 -6.49 6.71 21.87
N PHE A 39 -6.40 5.65 21.06
CA PHE A 39 -6.44 5.78 19.60
C PHE A 39 -7.78 6.27 19.07
N SER A 40 -8.90 5.95 19.73
CA SER A 40 -10.21 6.52 19.39
C SER A 40 -10.23 8.05 19.58
N VAL A 41 -9.55 8.55 20.61
CA VAL A 41 -9.37 10.01 20.80
C VAL A 41 -8.49 10.58 19.68
N LEU A 42 -7.34 9.97 19.39
CA LEU A 42 -6.45 10.42 18.31
C LEU A 42 -7.15 10.40 16.94
N LYS A 43 -7.99 9.39 16.68
CA LYS A 43 -8.84 9.33 15.48
C LYS A 43 -9.81 10.50 15.41
N GLY A 44 -10.47 10.83 16.51
CA GLY A 44 -11.32 12.02 16.58
C GLY A 44 -10.56 13.33 16.32
N ILE A 45 -9.31 13.44 16.78
CA ILE A 45 -8.45 14.60 16.53
C ILE A 45 -8.05 14.66 15.05
N ALA A 46 -7.65 13.53 14.46
CA ALA A 46 -7.26 13.43 13.07
C ALA A 46 -8.41 13.76 12.10
N GLU A 47 -9.61 13.22 12.36
CA GLU A 47 -10.81 13.50 11.58
C GLU A 47 -11.17 15.00 11.56
N GLU A 48 -10.96 15.72 12.66
CA GLU A 48 -11.14 17.18 12.68
C GLU A 48 -9.94 17.91 12.06
N GLY A 49 -8.73 17.37 12.16
CA GLY A 49 -7.52 17.95 11.58
C GLY A 49 -7.60 18.12 10.07
N VAL A 50 -8.08 17.08 9.38
CA VAL A 50 -8.27 17.07 7.93
C VAL A 50 -9.29 18.12 7.46
N LYS A 51 -10.24 18.51 8.32
CA LYS A 51 -11.25 19.53 8.01
C LYS A 51 -10.75 20.98 8.19
N THR A 52 -9.53 21.17 8.70
CA THR A 52 -8.96 22.52 8.85
C THR A 52 -8.95 23.18 7.48
N PRO A 53 -9.48 24.41 7.29
CA PRO A 53 -9.63 25.01 5.95
C PRO A 53 -8.34 25.09 5.13
N GLN A 54 -7.20 25.21 5.82
CA GLN A 54 -5.86 25.21 5.21
C GLN A 54 -5.37 23.83 4.81
N LEU A 55 -6.02 22.74 5.22
CA LEU A 55 -5.68 21.34 4.92
C LEU A 55 -6.83 20.60 4.21
N ALA A 56 -8.03 21.17 4.24
CA ALA A 56 -9.20 20.66 3.57
C ALA A 56 -8.97 20.72 2.06
N ILE A 57 -9.13 19.58 1.41
CA ILE A 57 -9.10 19.48 -0.05
C ILE A 57 -10.31 20.25 -0.57
N THR A 58 -10.11 21.50 -0.98
CA THR A 58 -11.09 22.18 -1.82
C THR A 58 -11.19 21.38 -3.11
N ALA A 59 -12.41 21.07 -3.56
CA ALA A 59 -12.74 20.11 -4.62
C ALA A 59 -12.19 20.44 -6.05
N GLY A 60 -11.11 21.21 -6.15
CA GLY A 60 -10.42 21.55 -7.40
C GLY A 60 -8.88 21.61 -7.30
N GLU A 61 -8.27 21.26 -6.16
CA GLU A 61 -6.81 21.08 -6.05
C GLU A 61 -6.53 19.57 -5.97
N ASP A 62 -6.61 18.88 -7.11
CA ASP A 62 -6.38 17.44 -7.21
C ASP A 62 -4.90 17.14 -6.90
N THR A 63 -4.59 16.81 -5.64
CA THR A 63 -3.26 16.32 -5.22
C THR A 63 -2.98 14.89 -5.71
N SER A 64 -3.95 14.24 -6.35
CA SER A 64 -3.72 12.96 -7.02
C SER A 64 -2.84 13.22 -8.24
N LYS A 65 -1.64 12.61 -8.26
CA LYS A 65 -0.76 12.57 -9.43
C LYS A 65 -1.40 11.68 -10.50
N ILE A 66 -2.51 12.14 -11.07
CA ILE A 66 -3.11 11.51 -12.25
C ILE A 66 -2.16 11.86 -13.38
N LYS A 67 -1.39 10.88 -13.84
CA LYS A 67 -0.65 11.03 -15.08
C LYS A 67 -1.69 11.23 -16.17
N GLU A 68 -1.75 12.43 -16.74
CA GLU A 68 -2.37 12.61 -18.06
C GLU A 68 -1.67 11.58 -18.96
N CYS A 69 -2.44 10.63 -19.49
CA CYS A 69 -1.90 9.63 -20.41
C CYS A 69 -1.18 10.40 -21.50
N GLU A 70 0.16 10.27 -21.55
CA GLU A 70 0.95 10.76 -22.66
C GLU A 70 0.26 10.24 -23.92
N ALA A 71 -0.27 11.15 -24.73
CA ALA A 71 -1.06 10.80 -25.89
C ALA A 71 -0.24 9.83 -26.73
N LEU A 72 -0.76 8.62 -26.90
CA LEU A 72 -0.12 7.61 -27.74
C LEU A 72 0.10 8.26 -29.11
N THR A 73 1.37 8.34 -29.53
CA THR A 73 1.75 8.94 -30.80
C THR A 73 0.95 8.27 -31.90
N THR A 74 0.00 9.01 -32.46
CA THR A 74 -0.93 8.46 -33.44
C THR A 74 -0.22 8.37 -34.78
N VAL A 75 -0.65 7.47 -35.67
CA VAL A 75 -0.06 7.35 -37.03
C VAL A 75 -0.06 8.70 -37.75
N ASP A 76 -1.05 9.56 -37.49
CA ASP A 76 -1.10 10.93 -38.00
C ASP A 76 0.03 11.82 -37.46
N ASP A 77 0.39 11.70 -36.18
CA ASP A 77 1.54 12.39 -35.57
C ASP A 77 2.85 11.91 -36.21
N ILE A 78 2.98 10.61 -36.48
CA ILE A 78 4.16 10.07 -37.18
C ILE A 78 4.22 10.65 -38.60
N VAL A 79 3.09 10.72 -39.31
CA VAL A 79 3.02 11.29 -40.66
C VAL A 79 3.34 12.79 -40.66
N THR A 80 2.92 13.54 -39.64
CA THR A 80 3.26 14.97 -39.52
C THR A 80 4.74 15.17 -39.22
N ILE A 81 5.32 14.38 -38.32
CA ILE A 81 6.77 14.39 -38.03
C ILE A 81 7.58 14.04 -39.29
N LEU A 82 7.18 13.01 -40.04
CA LEU A 82 7.87 12.62 -41.28
C LEU A 82 7.78 13.71 -42.36
N LYS A 83 6.64 14.40 -42.48
CA LYS A 83 6.49 15.54 -43.37
C LYS A 83 7.36 16.74 -42.95
N ASP A 84 7.47 16.98 -41.64
CA ASP A 84 8.34 18.02 -41.10
C ASP A 84 9.82 17.73 -41.40
N ILE A 85 10.27 16.50 -41.16
CA ILE A 85 11.63 16.03 -41.50
C ILE A 85 11.90 16.21 -43.00
N GLN A 86 10.98 15.77 -43.86
CA GLN A 86 11.11 15.93 -45.32
C GLN A 86 11.21 17.40 -45.74
N SER A 87 10.49 18.30 -45.06
CA SER A 87 10.55 19.74 -45.33
C SER A 87 11.85 20.40 -44.86
N ARG A 88 12.50 19.83 -43.84
CA ARG A 88 13.81 20.26 -43.34
C ARG A 88 14.94 19.78 -44.25
N GLU A 89 14.88 18.54 -44.70
CA GLU A 89 15.83 17.99 -45.67
C GLU A 89 15.76 18.74 -47.01
N ALA A 90 14.55 19.08 -47.49
CA ALA A 90 14.38 19.90 -48.68
C ALA A 90 14.93 21.34 -48.57
N LYS A 91 15.16 21.84 -47.35
CA LYS A 91 15.82 23.14 -47.09
C LYS A 91 17.33 23.01 -46.88
N GLN A 92 17.83 21.81 -46.61
CA GLN A 92 19.23 21.54 -46.33
C GLN A 92 20.05 21.30 -47.60
N ASP A 93 19.39 20.94 -48.71
CA ASP A 93 20.02 20.77 -50.04
C ASP A 93 20.44 22.11 -50.71
N ASP A 94 20.08 23.27 -50.16
CA ASP A 94 20.41 24.59 -50.72
C ASP A 94 21.73 25.21 -50.17
N ASP A 95 22.42 24.58 -49.20
CA ASP A 95 23.72 25.09 -48.68
C ASP A 95 24.73 23.96 -48.37
N PRO A 96 25.67 23.64 -49.28
CA PRO A 96 26.52 22.45 -49.19
C PRO A 96 27.77 22.60 -48.31
N GLU A 97 27.95 23.69 -47.54
CA GLU A 97 29.25 23.96 -46.87
C GLU A 97 29.18 24.23 -45.34
N ASP A 98 28.42 23.53 -44.50
CA ASP A 98 28.71 23.61 -43.03
C ASP A 98 28.11 22.54 -42.08
N ILE A 99 28.26 21.23 -42.33
CA ILE A 99 27.68 20.20 -41.41
C ILE A 99 28.61 19.02 -41.13
N THR A 100 29.91 19.27 -40.91
CA THR A 100 30.84 18.20 -40.50
C THR A 100 31.24 18.20 -39.02
N GLU A 101 30.77 19.13 -38.18
CA GLU A 101 31.29 19.24 -36.79
C GLU A 101 30.25 19.42 -35.66
N ILE A 102 29.07 18.81 -35.74
CA ILE A 102 28.05 18.94 -34.65
C ILE A 102 28.11 17.80 -33.61
N THR A 103 29.07 16.87 -33.72
CA THR A 103 29.29 15.88 -32.65
C THR A 103 30.45 16.31 -31.75
N PRO A 104 30.20 16.68 -30.47
CA PRO A 104 31.27 17.09 -29.58
C PRO A 104 32.21 15.91 -29.33
N LYS A 105 33.43 15.98 -29.87
CA LYS A 105 34.49 14.97 -29.69
C LYS A 105 35.17 15.03 -28.31
N ARG A 106 34.57 15.73 -27.35
CA ARG A 106 35.15 16.02 -26.02
C ARG A 106 34.10 15.79 -24.93
N PRO A 107 34.51 15.39 -23.71
CA PRO A 107 33.61 15.26 -22.56
C PRO A 107 32.86 16.57 -22.31
N TRP A 108 31.55 16.50 -21.99
CA TRP A 108 30.70 17.68 -21.82
C TRP A 108 31.16 18.67 -20.75
N LYS A 109 32.03 18.26 -19.83
CA LYS A 109 32.57 19.12 -18.76
C LYS A 109 33.51 20.24 -19.27
N ASP A 110 34.04 20.11 -20.49
CA ASP A 110 35.01 21.06 -21.07
C ASP A 110 34.36 22.11 -22.00
N LEU A 111 33.05 22.01 -22.25
CA LEU A 111 32.31 22.92 -23.14
C LEU A 111 31.92 24.25 -22.46
N GLU A 112 31.77 24.25 -21.14
CA GLU A 112 31.46 25.46 -20.36
C GLU A 112 32.57 26.52 -20.47
N LYS A 113 33.83 26.12 -20.69
CA LYS A 113 34.97 27.04 -20.76
C LYS A 113 35.24 27.64 -22.15
N LYS A 114 34.56 27.20 -23.21
CA LYS A 114 34.95 27.55 -24.59
C LYS A 114 33.81 27.92 -25.54
N ASN A 115 32.57 28.03 -25.06
CA ASN A 115 31.48 28.53 -25.90
C ASN A 115 31.35 30.06 -25.75
N PRO A 116 31.69 30.86 -26.79
CA PRO A 116 31.54 32.31 -26.76
C PRO A 116 30.08 32.80 -26.72
N LEU A 117 29.08 31.91 -26.77
CA LEU A 117 27.66 32.25 -26.61
C LEU A 117 27.16 32.19 -25.15
N ILE A 118 27.96 31.64 -24.21
CA ILE A 118 27.59 31.53 -22.79
C ILE A 118 28.32 32.60 -21.95
N ALA A 119 29.38 33.20 -22.49
CA ALA A 119 30.27 34.12 -21.77
C ALA A 119 29.82 35.59 -21.73
N GLU A 120 28.67 35.97 -22.32
CA GLU A 120 28.19 37.37 -22.32
C GLU A 120 27.29 37.74 -21.12
N ILE A 121 27.20 36.92 -20.06
CA ILE A 121 26.31 37.23 -18.92
C ILE A 121 27.04 37.52 -17.60
N ASP A 122 28.31 37.15 -17.43
CA ASP A 122 29.03 37.47 -16.18
C ASP A 122 30.43 38.02 -16.49
N ASP A 123 30.47 39.28 -16.92
CA ASP A 123 31.58 40.18 -16.64
C ASP A 123 31.31 40.77 -15.23
N ASP A 124 32.13 40.41 -14.24
CA ASP A 124 32.93 41.39 -13.49
C ASP A 124 33.72 40.73 -12.33
N GLU A 125 35.04 41.00 -12.38
CA GLU A 125 36.04 41.02 -11.30
C GLU A 125 36.85 39.74 -10.98
N GLU A 126 38.03 39.69 -11.64
CA GLU A 126 39.24 38.95 -11.24
C GLU A 126 40.00 39.62 -10.09
N GLU A 127 40.77 38.81 -9.33
CA GLU A 127 42.11 39.04 -8.72
C GLU A 127 42.26 38.15 -7.46
N ASP A 128 43.34 37.44 -7.12
CA ASP A 128 44.68 37.32 -7.66
C ASP A 128 45.44 36.13 -6.97
N SER A 129 46.39 35.58 -7.72
CA SER A 129 47.70 35.00 -7.37
C SER A 129 47.98 33.88 -6.31
N ASN A 130 48.45 32.75 -6.86
CA ASN A 130 49.77 32.08 -6.66
C ASN A 130 50.17 31.28 -5.40
N ARG A 131 50.59 30.02 -5.69
CA ARG A 131 51.77 29.24 -5.20
C ARG A 131 51.72 28.78 -3.73
N ASP A 132 52.25 27.64 -3.30
CA ASP A 132 53.24 26.69 -3.84
C ASP A 132 53.04 25.32 -3.15
N SER A 133 53.72 24.35 -3.73
CA SER A 133 53.92 22.93 -3.46
C SER A 133 54.34 22.51 -2.03
N GLU A 134 54.13 21.22 -1.76
CA GLU A 134 54.90 20.27 -0.91
C GLU A 134 54.11 19.55 0.22
N ASP A 135 53.99 18.22 0.07
CA ASP A 135 53.57 17.17 1.02
C ASP A 135 54.83 16.72 1.82
N PRO A 136 54.81 16.28 3.10
CA PRO A 136 54.12 15.04 3.51
C PRO A 136 53.57 14.90 4.96
N ASP A 137 52.60 13.99 5.08
CA ASP A 137 52.30 13.08 6.20
C ASP A 137 51.58 13.61 7.46
N ALA A 138 50.27 13.30 7.58
CA ALA A 138 49.70 12.37 8.58
C ALA A 138 48.24 12.71 8.99
N GLU A 139 47.41 11.64 9.05
CA GLU A 139 46.12 11.45 9.75
C GLU A 139 44.78 11.76 9.01
N ASP A 140 44.10 10.65 8.67
CA ASP A 140 42.64 10.44 8.44
C ASP A 140 41.80 11.04 9.61
N PRO A 141 40.54 11.55 9.48
CA PRO A 141 39.48 10.95 8.66
C PRO A 141 38.44 11.88 7.97
N ASP A 142 37.81 11.31 6.94
CA ASP A 142 36.37 11.41 6.61
C ASP A 142 35.65 12.74 6.93
N LYS A 143 35.56 13.64 5.94
CA LYS A 143 34.58 14.74 5.93
C LYS A 143 34.05 15.04 4.53
N GLY A 144 32.75 14.79 4.39
CA GLY A 144 31.79 15.84 4.03
C GLY A 144 31.73 16.20 2.56
N ASN A 145 30.97 15.43 1.78
CA ASN A 145 30.22 16.00 0.67
C ASN A 145 29.30 17.09 1.23
N GLU A 146 29.67 18.35 1.05
CA GLU A 146 28.79 19.49 1.30
C GLU A 146 27.75 19.54 0.16
N ASP A 147 26.50 19.20 0.49
CA ASP A 147 25.35 19.43 -0.38
C ASP A 147 25.20 20.94 -0.67
N PRO A 148 24.77 21.34 -1.88
CA PRO A 148 24.52 22.74 -2.22
C PRO A 148 23.43 23.36 -1.31
N PRO A 149 23.47 24.67 -1.06
CA PRO A 149 22.63 25.32 -0.05
C PRO A 149 21.14 25.19 -0.38
N ALA A 150 20.40 24.62 0.57
CA ALA A 150 18.95 24.48 0.54
C ALA A 150 18.27 25.85 0.34
N THR A 151 17.60 26.02 -0.80
CA THR A 151 16.59 27.06 -0.98
C THR A 151 15.58 26.97 0.18
N PRO A 152 15.16 28.10 0.80
CA PRO A 152 14.27 28.08 1.94
C PRO A 152 12.94 27.42 1.55
N GLU A 153 12.71 26.23 2.07
CA GLU A 153 11.57 25.39 1.77
C GLU A 153 10.25 26.06 2.20
N PRO A 154 9.18 25.97 1.39
CA PRO A 154 7.89 26.52 1.77
C PRO A 154 7.36 25.78 3.02
N PRO A 155 6.97 26.49 4.08
CA PRO A 155 6.47 25.85 5.29
C PRO A 155 5.17 25.08 5.02
N PRO A 156 4.92 23.96 5.71
CA PRO A 156 3.71 23.16 5.50
C PRO A 156 2.45 23.98 5.79
N PRO A 157 1.34 23.73 5.06
CA PRO A 157 0.06 24.40 5.32
C PRO A 157 -0.40 24.09 6.75
N ALA A 158 -0.77 25.10 7.54
CA ALA A 158 -1.11 24.98 8.96
C ALA A 158 -0.06 24.16 9.77
N PRO A 159 1.13 24.71 10.06
CA PRO A 159 2.26 23.92 10.55
C PRO A 159 1.95 23.12 11.82
N LYS A 160 1.17 23.67 12.76
CA LYS A 160 0.81 22.96 14.00
C LYS A 160 -0.12 21.77 13.73
N THR A 161 -1.22 21.98 13.02
CA THR A 161 -2.18 20.91 12.74
C THR A 161 -1.58 19.85 11.82
N TYR A 162 -0.79 20.27 10.82
CA TYR A 162 -0.08 19.35 9.94
C TYR A 162 0.90 18.47 10.71
N ASN A 163 1.76 19.06 11.55
CA ASN A 163 2.70 18.30 12.38
C ASN A 163 1.97 17.34 13.31
N LEU A 164 0.85 17.75 13.92
CA LEU A 164 0.03 16.88 14.74
C LEU A 164 -0.47 15.66 13.94
N LEU A 165 -1.02 15.86 12.74
CA LEU A 165 -1.48 14.76 11.87
C LEU A 165 -0.33 13.84 11.45
N LEU A 166 0.84 14.43 11.17
CA LEU A 166 2.05 13.70 10.81
C LEU A 166 2.52 12.83 11.97
N GLN A 167 2.60 13.37 13.19
CA GLN A 167 2.98 12.63 14.40
C GLN A 167 2.01 11.49 14.70
N ILE A 168 0.69 11.75 14.63
CA ILE A 168 -0.33 10.71 14.80
C ILE A 168 -0.15 9.59 13.77
N SER A 169 0.09 9.94 12.50
CA SER A 169 0.27 8.98 11.41
C SER A 169 1.59 8.20 11.54
N GLN A 170 2.67 8.83 12.02
CA GLN A 170 3.94 8.14 12.27
C GLN A 170 3.80 7.11 13.40
N LEU A 171 3.05 7.43 14.45
CA LEU A 171 2.88 6.52 15.59
C LEU A 171 2.17 5.22 15.22
N THR A 172 1.28 5.22 14.20
CA THR A 172 0.56 4.01 13.82
C THR A 172 1.50 2.85 13.46
N GLN A 173 2.71 3.15 12.99
CA GLN A 173 3.73 2.15 12.64
C GLN A 173 4.01 1.18 13.80
N HIS A 174 3.99 1.65 15.04
CA HIS A 174 4.31 0.86 16.23
C HIS A 174 3.14 -0.01 16.70
N TYR A 175 1.92 0.36 16.34
CA TYR A 175 0.69 -0.29 16.83
C TYR A 175 -0.03 -1.12 15.75
N LEU A 176 0.36 -1.00 14.48
CA LEU A 176 -0.14 -1.88 13.41
C LEU A 176 0.26 -3.34 13.61
N THR A 177 1.25 -3.64 14.46
CA THR A 177 1.67 -4.99 14.87
C THR A 177 0.98 -5.49 16.14
N ALA A 178 0.10 -4.68 16.75
CA ALA A 178 -0.62 -5.08 17.96
C ALA A 178 -1.54 -6.29 17.70
N PRO A 179 -1.78 -7.14 18.72
CA PRO A 179 -2.58 -8.35 18.57
C PRO A 179 -4.07 -8.07 18.35
N SER A 180 -4.55 -6.87 18.66
CA SER A 180 -5.97 -6.51 18.45
C SER A 180 -6.25 -6.20 16.97
N PRO A 181 -7.07 -6.99 16.26
CA PRO A 181 -7.46 -6.68 14.89
C PRO A 181 -8.29 -5.40 14.79
N THR A 182 -9.14 -5.12 15.79
CA THR A 182 -9.96 -3.90 15.86
C THR A 182 -9.10 -2.65 15.92
N LEU A 183 -8.01 -2.68 16.69
CA LEU A 183 -7.07 -1.57 16.73
C LEU A 183 -6.43 -1.37 15.36
N ARG A 184 -5.97 -2.44 14.72
CA ARG A 184 -5.29 -2.37 13.41
C ARG A 184 -6.21 -1.84 12.32
N THR A 185 -7.45 -2.29 12.23
CA THR A 185 -8.41 -1.72 11.26
C THR A 185 -8.67 -0.24 11.54
N SER A 186 -8.83 0.15 12.81
CA SER A 186 -9.01 1.57 13.17
C SER A 186 -7.80 2.44 12.82
N LEU A 187 -6.58 1.90 12.91
CA LEU A 187 -5.35 2.59 12.51
C LEU A 187 -5.22 2.71 10.99
N LEU A 188 -5.62 1.67 10.24
CA LEU A 188 -5.64 1.71 8.78
C LEU A 188 -6.66 2.75 8.29
N ASP A 189 -7.86 2.78 8.88
CA ASP A 189 -8.86 3.82 8.62
C ASP A 189 -8.33 5.23 8.93
N LEU A 190 -7.57 5.36 10.03
CA LEU A 190 -6.96 6.64 10.42
C LEU A 190 -6.01 7.13 9.33
N LEU A 191 -5.08 6.28 8.89
CA LEU A 191 -4.12 6.62 7.83
C LEU A 191 -4.84 7.05 6.55
N ARG A 192 -5.87 6.29 6.18
CA ARG A 192 -6.72 6.60 5.03
C ARG A 192 -7.35 7.99 5.11
N THR A 193 -7.79 8.39 6.30
CA THR A 193 -8.35 9.74 6.49
C THR A 193 -7.29 10.84 6.47
N THR A 194 -6.07 10.59 6.95
CA THR A 194 -5.03 11.62 7.10
C THR A 194 -4.17 11.83 5.86
N PHE A 195 -3.96 10.79 5.06
CA PHE A 195 -3.08 10.86 3.88
C PHE A 195 -3.43 11.96 2.88
N PRO A 196 -4.70 12.20 2.52
CA PRO A 196 -5.03 13.25 1.56
C PRO A 196 -4.64 14.65 2.06
N ALA A 197 -4.78 14.92 3.36
CA ALA A 197 -4.33 16.18 3.95
C ALA A 197 -2.80 16.27 4.06
N LEU A 198 -2.13 15.15 4.35
CA LEU A 198 -0.68 15.10 4.48
C LEU A 198 0.05 15.22 3.13
N ALA A 199 -0.56 14.72 2.06
CA ALA A 199 -0.04 14.76 0.70
C ALA A 199 0.16 16.18 0.14
N ARG A 200 -0.46 17.20 0.76
CA ARG A 200 -0.26 18.62 0.38
C ARG A 200 1.17 19.12 0.57
N HIS A 201 1.95 18.44 1.42
CA HIS A 201 3.37 18.73 1.61
C HIS A 201 4.19 17.47 1.35
N GLU A 202 4.64 17.34 0.10
CA GLU A 202 5.32 16.15 -0.41
C GLU A 202 6.59 15.81 0.39
N ASN A 203 7.38 16.81 0.78
CA ASN A 203 8.63 16.63 1.50
C ASN A 203 8.48 15.90 2.84
N SER A 204 7.31 15.99 3.51
CA SER A 204 7.05 15.24 4.74
C SER A 204 6.23 13.97 4.50
N PHE A 205 5.42 13.95 3.44
CA PHE A 205 4.58 12.80 3.10
C PHE A 205 5.39 11.63 2.52
N LEU A 206 6.36 11.86 1.63
CA LEU A 206 7.16 10.78 1.06
C LEU A 206 8.03 10.04 2.11
N PRO A 207 8.70 10.74 3.05
CA PRO A 207 9.36 10.06 4.17
C PRO A 207 8.39 9.27 5.03
N LEU A 208 7.17 9.76 5.28
CA LEU A 208 6.15 9.01 6.01
C LEU A 208 5.81 7.69 5.31
N ILE A 209 5.68 7.68 3.98
CA ILE A 209 5.48 6.45 3.20
C ILE A 209 6.65 5.48 3.41
N ASN A 210 7.89 5.96 3.42
CA ASN A 210 9.07 5.11 3.67
C ASN A 210 9.00 4.41 5.02
N THR A 211 8.50 5.11 6.04
CA THR A 211 8.33 4.58 7.39
C THR A 211 7.19 3.56 7.45
N LEU A 212 6.05 3.84 6.80
CA LEU A 212 4.84 3.02 6.92
C LEU A 212 4.83 1.79 6.01
N TRP A 213 5.39 1.89 4.80
CA TRP A 213 5.40 0.80 3.83
C TRP A 213 5.92 -0.56 4.37
N PRO A 214 7.11 -0.64 5.00
CA PRO A 214 7.61 -1.92 5.51
C PRO A 214 6.75 -2.52 6.62
N VAL A 215 5.94 -1.70 7.31
CA VAL A 215 4.99 -2.16 8.33
C VAL A 215 3.65 -2.61 7.71
N LEU A 216 3.25 -2.02 6.58
CA LEU A 216 2.02 -2.35 5.86
C LEU A 216 2.12 -3.65 5.07
N VAL A 217 3.24 -3.92 4.39
CA VAL A 217 3.39 -5.13 3.55
C VAL A 217 3.15 -6.43 4.34
N PRO A 218 3.68 -6.61 5.56
CA PRO A 218 3.36 -7.79 6.38
C PRO A 218 1.89 -7.92 6.80
N ARG A 219 1.09 -6.85 6.73
CA ARG A 219 -0.37 -6.91 7.01
C ARG A 219 -1.16 -7.55 5.87
N LEU A 220 -0.57 -7.74 4.70
CA LEU A 220 -1.19 -8.50 3.62
C LEU A 220 -1.33 -10.00 3.93
N ALA A 221 -0.53 -10.50 4.88
CA ALA A 221 -0.55 -11.89 5.33
C ALA A 221 -1.34 -12.08 6.64
N ASP A 222 -2.19 -11.13 7.01
CA ASP A 222 -2.95 -11.20 8.25
C ASP A 222 -4.03 -12.29 8.27
N SER A 223 -4.40 -12.78 9.46
CA SER A 223 -5.51 -13.73 9.60
C SER A 223 -6.87 -13.08 9.33
N GLU A 224 -7.01 -11.80 9.65
CA GLU A 224 -8.27 -11.08 9.54
C GLU A 224 -8.40 -10.37 8.19
N ALA A 225 -9.37 -10.78 7.38
CA ALA A 225 -9.55 -10.25 6.03
C ALA A 225 -9.83 -8.74 5.97
N TYR A 226 -10.47 -8.16 7.00
CA TYR A 226 -10.68 -6.71 7.07
C TYR A 226 -9.37 -5.94 7.30
N VAL A 227 -8.39 -6.54 7.98
CA VAL A 227 -7.05 -5.94 8.15
C VAL A 227 -6.30 -5.99 6.82
N VAL A 228 -6.37 -7.12 6.12
CA VAL A 228 -5.76 -7.27 4.78
C VAL A 228 -6.36 -6.27 3.79
N ALA A 229 -7.69 -6.19 3.73
CA ALA A 229 -8.39 -5.24 2.85
C ALA A 229 -8.06 -3.79 3.20
N GLY A 230 -8.12 -3.41 4.48
CA GLY A 230 -7.74 -2.06 4.90
C GLY A 230 -6.28 -1.72 4.58
N ALA A 231 -5.36 -2.69 4.65
CA ALA A 231 -3.96 -2.48 4.26
C ALA A 231 -3.84 -2.23 2.74
N LEU A 232 -4.56 -2.99 1.93
CA LEU A 232 -4.62 -2.81 0.48
C LEU A 232 -5.22 -1.44 0.10
N ASP A 233 -6.28 -1.00 0.79
CA ASP A 233 -6.90 0.31 0.56
C ASP A 233 -5.92 1.45 0.91
N VAL A 234 -5.20 1.34 2.03
CA VAL A 234 -4.15 2.30 2.42
C VAL A 234 -3.01 2.31 1.41
N MET A 235 -2.58 1.16 0.90
CA MET A 235 -1.58 1.07 -0.16
C MET A 235 -2.07 1.71 -1.47
N ALA A 236 -3.37 1.58 -1.79
CA ALA A 236 -3.97 2.20 -2.97
C ALA A 236 -3.93 3.72 -2.84
N GLU A 237 -4.27 4.28 -1.68
CA GLU A 237 -4.16 5.73 -1.44
C GLU A 237 -2.71 6.23 -1.51
N MET A 238 -1.74 5.48 -0.97
CA MET A 238 -0.32 5.83 -1.15
C MET A 238 0.07 5.87 -2.64
N CYS A 239 -0.37 4.89 -3.44
CA CYS A 239 -0.14 4.89 -4.88
C CYS A 239 -0.82 6.06 -5.58
N GLY A 240 -2.05 6.40 -5.18
CA GLY A 240 -2.82 7.51 -5.73
C GLY A 240 -2.19 8.89 -5.47
N LEU A 241 -1.64 9.09 -4.27
CA LEU A 241 -1.09 10.38 -3.83
C LEU A 241 0.40 10.55 -4.17
N ALA A 242 1.21 9.49 -4.06
CA ALA A 242 2.65 9.57 -4.30
C ALA A 242 3.07 9.21 -5.74
N GLY A 243 2.21 8.55 -6.52
CA GLY A 243 2.45 8.20 -7.92
C GLY A 243 3.73 7.37 -8.12
N ASP A 244 4.61 7.81 -9.03
CA ASP A 244 5.83 7.10 -9.42
C ASP A 244 6.83 6.82 -8.28
N PHE A 245 6.76 7.56 -7.17
CA PHE A 245 7.53 7.24 -5.97
C PHE A 245 7.22 5.81 -5.45
N MET A 246 6.03 5.28 -5.74
CA MET A 246 5.61 3.95 -5.36
C MET A 246 6.10 2.84 -6.29
N ARG A 247 6.74 3.15 -7.43
CA ARG A 247 7.15 2.14 -8.42
C ARG A 247 7.97 1.00 -7.83
N GLY A 248 9.13 1.31 -7.26
CA GLY A 248 10.02 0.27 -6.70
C GLY A 248 9.38 -0.49 -5.53
N ARG A 249 8.47 0.15 -4.80
CA ARG A 249 7.69 -0.47 -3.72
C ARG A 249 6.69 -1.48 -4.26
N VAL A 250 5.92 -1.07 -5.27
CA VAL A 250 4.93 -1.92 -5.95
C VAL A 250 5.61 -3.09 -6.63
N GLU A 251 6.72 -2.87 -7.34
CA GLU A 251 7.52 -3.94 -7.95
C GLU A 251 8.00 -4.96 -6.91
N GLY A 252 8.52 -4.49 -5.77
CA GLY A 252 8.95 -5.37 -4.67
C GLY A 252 7.81 -6.18 -4.02
N ALA A 253 6.60 -5.60 -3.93
CA ALA A 253 5.43 -6.27 -3.37
C ALA A 253 4.63 -7.10 -4.41
N TRP A 254 4.96 -6.97 -5.71
CA TRP A 254 4.19 -7.54 -6.82
C TRP A 254 3.91 -9.04 -6.67
N PRO A 255 4.90 -9.91 -6.36
CA PRO A 255 4.66 -11.34 -6.24
C PRO A 255 3.65 -11.67 -5.14
N THR A 256 3.69 -10.93 -4.04
CA THR A 256 2.77 -11.09 -2.91
C THR A 256 1.35 -10.70 -3.29
N LEU A 257 1.17 -9.57 -4.00
CA LEU A 257 -0.13 -9.07 -4.43
C LEU A 257 -0.80 -10.02 -5.44
N VAL A 258 -0.06 -10.46 -6.45
CA VAL A 258 -0.57 -11.40 -7.46
C VAL A 258 -0.94 -12.74 -6.83
N LYS A 259 -0.07 -13.26 -5.94
CA LYS A 259 -0.37 -14.48 -5.20
C LYS A 259 -1.64 -14.34 -4.36
N LEU A 260 -1.79 -13.23 -3.62
CA LEU A 260 -2.95 -12.97 -2.78
C LEU A 260 -4.25 -12.93 -3.60
N TYR A 261 -4.21 -12.37 -4.82
CA TYR A 261 -5.36 -12.36 -5.72
C TYR A 261 -5.72 -13.76 -6.21
N ARG A 262 -4.72 -14.53 -6.68
CA ARG A 262 -4.89 -15.91 -7.17
C ARG A 262 -5.44 -16.83 -6.07
N ASP A 263 -4.88 -16.74 -4.86
CA ASP A 263 -5.29 -17.51 -3.69
C ASP A 263 -6.65 -17.07 -3.13
N GLY A 264 -7.26 -16.00 -3.67
CA GLY A 264 -8.54 -15.48 -3.21
C GLY A 264 -8.50 -14.96 -1.76
N GLY A 265 -7.35 -14.44 -1.32
CA GLY A 265 -7.15 -13.95 0.04
C GLY A 265 -6.87 -15.04 1.09
N ASN A 266 -6.77 -16.32 0.70
CA ASN A 266 -6.47 -17.42 1.62
C ASN A 266 -4.96 -17.70 1.70
N SER A 267 -4.16 -16.76 2.23
CA SER A 267 -2.73 -17.02 2.46
C SER A 267 -2.45 -18.01 3.61
N ALA A 268 -3.45 -18.30 4.45
CA ALA A 268 -3.29 -19.09 5.68
C ALA A 268 -3.28 -20.63 5.52
N SER A 269 -3.40 -21.20 4.32
CA SER A 269 -3.51 -22.67 4.18
C SER A 269 -2.59 -23.35 3.16
N SER A 270 -1.70 -22.62 2.46
CA SER A 270 -0.90 -23.23 1.39
C SER A 270 0.50 -23.72 1.82
N GLY A 271 0.79 -23.78 3.13
CA GLY A 271 2.11 -24.13 3.68
C GLY A 271 2.34 -25.61 4.03
N ASN A 272 1.32 -26.48 4.05
CA ASN A 272 1.47 -27.85 4.60
C ASN A 272 0.83 -28.95 3.73
N LYS A 273 1.11 -28.96 2.42
CA LYS A 273 0.80 -30.10 1.53
C LYS A 273 2.03 -30.54 0.74
N ALA A 274 3.05 -31.01 1.44
CA ALA A 274 4.16 -31.76 0.84
C ALA A 274 4.77 -32.72 1.87
N ALA A 275 4.03 -33.75 2.27
CA ALA A 275 4.56 -35.00 2.86
C ALA A 275 3.42 -35.95 3.24
N ALA A 276 2.81 -36.63 2.26
CA ALA A 276 2.03 -37.84 2.52
C ALA A 276 1.90 -38.64 1.21
N GLY A 277 2.97 -39.38 0.89
CA GLY A 277 3.04 -40.20 -0.29
C GLY A 277 4.13 -41.25 -0.19
N SER A 278 4.01 -42.21 0.73
CA SER A 278 4.53 -43.56 0.51
C SER A 278 3.85 -44.56 1.43
N ALA A 279 3.33 -45.61 0.81
CA ALA A 279 2.53 -46.68 1.36
C ALA A 279 3.28 -47.59 2.35
N SER A 280 2.54 -48.19 3.29
CA SER A 280 2.41 -49.64 3.43
C SER A 280 1.32 -50.02 4.45
N PRO A 281 0.64 -51.17 4.28
CA PRO A 281 -0.57 -51.52 5.02
C PRO A 281 -0.28 -52.43 6.21
N SER A 282 -1.00 -52.25 7.32
CA SER A 282 -1.00 -53.20 8.44
C SER A 282 -2.43 -53.52 8.85
N SER A 283 -2.95 -54.62 8.31
CA SER A 283 -3.97 -55.43 8.95
C SER A 283 -3.32 -56.29 10.03
N PHE A 284 -3.85 -56.30 11.26
CA PHE A 284 -4.20 -57.50 12.06
C PHE A 284 -4.56 -57.14 13.52
N LEU A 285 -5.83 -57.42 13.85
CA LEU A 285 -6.36 -58.10 15.06
C LEU A 285 -5.64 -57.98 16.41
N SER A 286 -6.38 -57.44 17.40
CA SER A 286 -6.26 -57.74 18.84
C SER A 286 -6.52 -59.23 19.12
N PRO A 287 -6.03 -59.80 20.25
CA PRO A 287 -6.87 -59.83 21.46
C PRO A 287 -6.15 -59.82 22.83
N SER A 288 -6.96 -59.54 23.86
CA SER A 288 -6.90 -59.79 25.32
C SER A 288 -5.65 -60.41 25.98
N ARG A 289 -5.36 -60.01 27.25
CA ARG A 289 -5.59 -60.83 28.48
C ARG A 289 -4.81 -60.29 29.72
N GLN A 290 -5.58 -59.94 30.77
CA GLN A 290 -5.47 -60.28 32.21
C GLN A 290 -4.23 -59.94 33.09
N GLN A 291 -4.58 -59.45 34.30
CA GLN A 291 -3.88 -59.53 35.61
C GLN A 291 -2.58 -58.72 35.79
N GLY A 292 -2.35 -57.99 36.89
CA GLY A 292 -3.09 -57.77 38.13
C GLY A 292 -2.16 -57.12 39.18
N GLY A 293 -2.72 -56.53 40.24
CA GLY A 293 -2.03 -56.38 41.53
C GLY A 293 -1.90 -54.97 42.12
N GLY A 294 -2.72 -54.68 43.13
CA GLY A 294 -2.21 -54.29 44.46
C GLY A 294 -2.31 -52.83 44.92
N GLY A 295 -3.00 -52.61 46.06
CA GLY A 295 -2.84 -51.45 46.97
C GLY A 295 -4.10 -50.57 47.12
N LEU A 296 -5.08 -50.82 48.00
CA LEU A 296 -5.14 -50.77 49.49
C LEU A 296 -5.61 -49.40 50.06
N LEU A 297 -6.90 -49.37 50.43
CA LEU A 297 -7.63 -48.80 51.60
C LEU A 297 -7.35 -47.37 52.15
N LEU A 298 -8.43 -46.59 52.36
CA LEU A 298 -8.97 -46.07 53.66
C LEU A 298 -10.20 -45.14 53.38
N ASP A 299 -11.47 -45.55 53.60
CA ASP A 299 -12.36 -45.36 54.79
C ASP A 299 -12.57 -43.89 55.26
N SER A 300 -13.68 -43.20 54.90
CA SER A 300 -14.96 -43.00 55.65
C SER A 300 -15.10 -41.55 56.22
N PRO A 301 -16.25 -41.09 56.78
CA PRO A 301 -17.58 -40.94 56.16
C PRO A 301 -18.27 -39.57 56.50
N GLY A 302 -19.48 -39.31 55.94
CA GLY A 302 -20.58 -38.72 56.73
C GLY A 302 -21.11 -37.30 56.42
N ALA A 303 -22.30 -37.27 55.79
CA ALA A 303 -23.48 -36.45 56.10
C ALA A 303 -23.47 -34.90 55.96
N ASN A 304 -24.32 -34.38 55.05
CA ASN A 304 -25.46 -33.56 55.48
C ASN A 304 -26.59 -33.47 54.44
N ALA A 305 -27.79 -33.26 54.98
CA ALA A 305 -29.09 -33.54 54.39
C ALA A 305 -29.74 -32.39 53.59
N ALA A 306 -30.63 -32.80 52.69
CA ALA A 306 -31.94 -32.25 52.29
C ALA A 306 -32.24 -30.74 52.42
N ALA A 307 -32.63 -30.14 51.29
CA ALA A 307 -33.82 -29.28 51.20
C ALA A 307 -34.33 -29.18 49.75
N ALA A 308 -35.65 -29.21 49.62
CA ALA A 308 -36.44 -29.29 48.41
C ALA A 308 -36.55 -27.96 47.64
N GLY A 309 -36.87 -28.04 46.34
CA GLY A 309 -37.33 -26.89 45.56
C GLY A 309 -37.39 -27.21 44.07
N GLY A 310 -38.59 -27.46 43.54
CA GLY A 310 -38.83 -27.93 42.18
C GLY A 310 -38.63 -26.89 41.06
N GLY A 311 -38.48 -27.39 39.83
CA GLY A 311 -38.47 -26.59 38.61
C GLY A 311 -38.29 -27.46 37.35
N ARG A 312 -39.38 -27.65 36.62
CA ARG A 312 -39.58 -28.37 35.33
C ARG A 312 -38.47 -28.07 34.31
N GLY A 313 -37.90 -29.07 33.62
CA GLY A 313 -38.30 -29.53 32.27
C GLY A 313 -37.54 -28.73 31.18
N ILE A 314 -36.98 -29.25 30.09
CA ILE A 314 -37.27 -30.41 29.24
C ILE A 314 -35.95 -30.77 28.53
N THR A 315 -35.56 -32.05 28.56
CA THR A 315 -34.68 -32.67 27.57
C THR A 315 -35.57 -33.47 26.62
N SER A 316 -35.42 -33.26 25.32
CA SER A 316 -35.97 -34.17 24.32
C SER A 316 -35.14 -34.14 23.05
N SER A 317 -34.33 -35.19 22.94
CA SER A 317 -33.95 -35.86 21.71
C SER A 317 -35.15 -36.15 20.81
N SER A 318 -34.99 -36.03 19.49
CA SER A 318 -35.82 -36.77 18.53
C SER A 318 -34.99 -37.21 17.33
N SER A 319 -35.01 -38.52 17.13
CA SER A 319 -34.46 -39.32 16.05
C SER A 319 -35.20 -39.17 14.72
N SER A 320 -34.47 -39.50 13.66
CA SER A 320 -34.85 -39.76 12.26
C SER A 320 -36.15 -40.54 12.01
N THR A 321 -36.86 -40.23 10.91
CA THR A 321 -37.12 -41.16 9.77
C THR A 321 -37.94 -40.50 8.64
N GLY A 322 -37.35 -40.49 7.43
CA GLY A 322 -37.96 -40.84 6.13
C GLY A 322 -39.16 -40.06 5.56
N ALA A 323 -38.90 -39.21 4.57
CA ALA A 323 -39.74 -39.12 3.36
C ALA A 323 -38.90 -38.62 2.18
N ALA A 324 -38.61 -39.54 1.25
CA ALA A 324 -37.99 -39.23 -0.03
C ALA A 324 -38.99 -38.43 -0.88
N THR A 325 -38.62 -37.19 -1.22
CA THR A 325 -39.09 -36.54 -2.44
C THR A 325 -37.86 -36.03 -3.17
N ASP A 326 -37.71 -36.60 -4.36
CA ASP A 326 -36.71 -36.35 -5.37
C ASP A 326 -36.75 -34.86 -5.77
N LEU A 327 -35.72 -34.11 -5.41
CA LEU A 327 -35.48 -32.74 -5.86
C LEU A 327 -34.02 -32.64 -6.29
N GLN A 328 -33.84 -32.85 -7.60
CA GLN A 328 -32.88 -32.28 -8.52
C GLN A 328 -31.52 -31.77 -7.96
N PRO A 329 -30.38 -32.22 -8.52
CA PRO A 329 -29.07 -31.68 -8.16
C PRO A 329 -28.95 -30.23 -8.66
N HIS A 330 -29.19 -29.28 -7.76
CA HIS A 330 -28.98 -27.88 -8.04
C HIS A 330 -27.49 -27.61 -8.28
N THR A 331 -27.24 -27.02 -9.44
CA THR A 331 -25.98 -26.51 -9.98
C THR A 331 -25.07 -25.90 -8.91
N HIS A 332 -23.80 -26.35 -8.90
CA HIS A 332 -22.71 -25.78 -8.11
C HIS A 332 -22.51 -24.29 -8.43
N HIS A 333 -23.23 -23.40 -7.74
CA HIS A 333 -22.85 -22.00 -7.67
C HIS A 333 -21.62 -21.88 -6.76
N TYR A 334 -20.52 -21.36 -7.31
CA TYR A 334 -19.29 -21.07 -6.60
C TYR A 334 -19.55 -20.10 -5.43
N TYR A 335 -19.74 -20.62 -4.22
CA TYR A 335 -19.75 -19.80 -3.01
C TYR A 335 -18.32 -19.30 -2.75
N THR A 336 -17.97 -18.13 -3.28
CA THR A 336 -16.81 -17.39 -2.79
C THR A 336 -17.14 -16.82 -1.41
N THR A 337 -16.34 -17.14 -0.41
CA THR A 337 -16.53 -16.72 0.97
C THR A 337 -16.47 -15.19 1.07
N ALA A 338 -17.30 -14.58 1.94
CA ALA A 338 -17.33 -13.13 2.12
C ALA A 338 -15.94 -12.48 2.35
N PRO A 339 -15.02 -13.05 3.15
CA PRO A 339 -13.65 -12.52 3.32
C PRO A 339 -12.86 -12.42 2.02
N SER A 340 -12.89 -13.46 1.19
CA SER A 340 -12.22 -13.52 -0.11
C SER A 340 -12.74 -12.45 -1.08
N ARG A 341 -14.04 -12.14 -1.02
CA ARG A 341 -14.66 -11.09 -1.85
C ARG A 341 -14.16 -9.71 -1.47
N ILE A 342 -14.02 -9.42 -0.18
CA ILE A 342 -13.58 -8.12 0.33
C ILE A 342 -12.11 -7.89 -0.06
N ILE A 343 -11.25 -8.88 0.16
CA ILE A 343 -9.82 -8.80 -0.22
C ILE A 343 -9.68 -8.61 -1.74
N ARG A 344 -10.42 -9.39 -2.55
CA ARG A 344 -10.39 -9.22 -4.01
C ARG A 344 -10.88 -7.86 -4.46
N ALA A 345 -11.91 -7.30 -3.82
CA ALA A 345 -12.40 -5.97 -4.16
C ALA A 345 -11.31 -4.91 -3.92
N ALA A 346 -10.66 -4.94 -2.75
CA ALA A 346 -9.55 -4.05 -2.41
C ALA A 346 -8.34 -4.23 -3.33
N LEU A 347 -8.00 -5.47 -3.71
CA LEU A 347 -6.93 -5.73 -4.68
C LEU A 347 -7.23 -5.14 -6.06
N VAL A 348 -8.46 -5.29 -6.56
CA VAL A 348 -8.87 -4.69 -7.85
C VAL A 348 -8.73 -3.18 -7.79
N GLU A 349 -9.12 -2.54 -6.68
CA GLU A 349 -8.96 -1.10 -6.48
C GLU A 349 -7.50 -0.67 -6.45
N LEU A 350 -6.65 -1.38 -5.69
CA LEU A 350 -5.21 -1.15 -5.65
C LEU A 350 -4.59 -1.28 -7.05
N PHE A 351 -4.84 -2.38 -7.74
CA PHE A 351 -4.28 -2.62 -9.07
C PHE A 351 -4.74 -1.59 -10.10
N THR A 352 -6.02 -1.20 -10.05
CA THR A 352 -6.54 -0.13 -10.92
C THR A 352 -5.85 1.20 -10.61
N THR A 353 -5.62 1.50 -9.33
CA THR A 353 -4.91 2.71 -8.92
C THR A 353 -3.46 2.69 -9.37
N VAL A 354 -2.77 1.56 -9.22
CA VAL A 354 -1.39 1.36 -9.71
C VAL A 354 -1.29 1.63 -11.21
N VAL A 355 -2.18 1.06 -12.04
CA VAL A 355 -2.16 1.31 -13.50
C VAL A 355 -2.41 2.77 -13.83
N ARG A 356 -3.24 3.46 -13.03
CA ARG A 356 -3.58 4.87 -13.23
C ARG A 356 -2.44 5.82 -12.86
N THR A 357 -1.72 5.57 -11.77
CA THR A 357 -0.81 6.57 -11.16
C THR A 357 0.66 6.16 -11.12
N VAL A 358 0.97 4.86 -11.25
CA VAL A 358 2.34 4.33 -11.17
C VAL A 358 2.71 3.76 -12.53
N GLN A 359 3.85 4.18 -13.06
CA GLN A 359 4.39 3.57 -14.27
C GLN A 359 4.89 2.15 -13.96
N ILE A 360 4.12 1.15 -14.35
CA ILE A 360 4.51 -0.25 -14.30
C ILE A 360 5.14 -0.68 -15.64
N GLY A 361 6.08 -1.63 -15.59
CA GLY A 361 6.65 -2.23 -16.80
C GLY A 361 5.61 -3.04 -17.58
N ASP A 362 5.80 -3.17 -18.90
CA ASP A 362 4.82 -3.78 -19.80
C ASP A 362 4.49 -5.23 -19.43
N ALA A 363 5.49 -6.02 -18.99
CA ALA A 363 5.26 -7.38 -18.53
C ALA A 363 4.33 -7.46 -17.30
N ALA A 364 4.47 -6.52 -16.36
CA ALA A 364 3.59 -6.45 -15.19
C ALA A 364 2.17 -6.00 -15.57
N PHE A 365 2.06 -5.07 -16.54
CA PHE A 365 0.78 -4.65 -17.09
C PHE A 365 0.04 -5.81 -17.78
N GLU A 366 0.72 -6.59 -18.63
CA GLU A 366 0.15 -7.75 -19.30
C GLU A 366 -0.32 -8.83 -18.32
N GLU A 367 0.52 -9.18 -17.32
CA GLU A 367 0.13 -10.13 -16.27
C GLU A 367 -1.12 -9.65 -15.52
N LEU A 368 -1.16 -8.35 -15.20
CA LEU A 368 -2.29 -7.77 -14.49
C LEU A 368 -3.57 -7.75 -15.32
N LEU A 369 -3.46 -7.40 -16.60
CA LEU A 369 -4.58 -7.41 -17.52
C LEU A 369 -5.16 -8.82 -17.64
N GLU A 370 -4.31 -9.85 -17.81
CA GLU A 370 -4.76 -11.25 -17.86
C GLU A 370 -5.45 -11.69 -16.55
N LEU A 371 -4.96 -11.21 -15.41
CA LEU A 371 -5.52 -11.51 -14.09
C LEU A 371 -6.89 -10.83 -13.85
N LEU A 372 -7.07 -9.63 -14.39
CA LEU A 372 -8.23 -8.77 -14.16
C LEU A 372 -9.23 -8.75 -15.32
N VAL A 373 -9.07 -9.57 -16.37
CA VAL A 373 -10.04 -9.61 -17.50
C VAL A 373 -11.50 -9.71 -17.03
N PRO A 374 -11.87 -10.58 -16.08
CA PRO A 374 -13.26 -10.64 -15.61
C PRO A 374 -13.74 -9.33 -14.96
N ALA A 375 -12.84 -8.62 -14.28
CA ALA A 375 -13.15 -7.33 -13.64
C ALA A 375 -13.23 -6.19 -14.66
N VAL A 376 -12.38 -6.21 -15.69
CA VAL A 376 -12.39 -5.28 -16.83
C VAL A 376 -13.70 -5.38 -17.60
N VAL A 377 -14.17 -6.60 -17.87
CA VAL A 377 -15.47 -6.82 -18.55
C VAL A 377 -16.65 -6.38 -17.67
N ALA A 378 -16.58 -6.63 -16.36
CA ALA A 378 -17.68 -6.33 -15.44
C ALA A 378 -17.78 -4.85 -15.04
N LYS A 379 -16.67 -4.10 -14.97
CA LYS A 379 -16.61 -2.72 -14.47
C LYS A 379 -16.02 -1.77 -15.51
N SER A 380 -16.84 -0.84 -16.01
CA SER A 380 -16.43 0.17 -17.00
C SER A 380 -15.30 1.08 -16.52
N GLU A 381 -15.27 1.44 -15.24
CA GLU A 381 -14.22 2.28 -14.66
C GLU A 381 -12.84 1.62 -14.73
N VAL A 382 -12.77 0.32 -14.44
CA VAL A 382 -11.52 -0.46 -14.53
C VAL A 382 -11.09 -0.53 -15.99
N ARG A 383 -12.01 -0.85 -16.89
CA ARG A 383 -11.73 -0.89 -18.33
C ARG A 383 -11.14 0.42 -18.86
N ARG A 384 -11.74 1.55 -18.52
CA ARG A 384 -11.26 2.88 -18.95
C ARG A 384 -9.82 3.14 -18.52
N VAL A 385 -9.43 2.73 -17.31
CA VAL A 385 -8.05 2.94 -16.81
C VAL A 385 -7.05 2.09 -17.60
N PHE A 386 -7.38 0.82 -17.86
CA PHE A 386 -6.50 -0.05 -18.64
C PHE A 386 -6.43 0.37 -20.11
N GLU A 387 -7.54 0.82 -20.70
CA GLU A 387 -7.57 1.36 -22.07
C GLU A 387 -6.76 2.65 -22.20
N GLY A 388 -6.75 3.48 -21.16
CA GLY A 388 -5.89 4.67 -21.11
C GLY A 388 -4.40 4.34 -21.21
N ARG A 389 -3.97 3.15 -20.73
CA ARG A 389 -2.59 2.68 -20.87
C ARG A 389 -2.34 2.00 -22.21
N ASN A 390 -3.20 1.06 -22.61
CA ASN A 390 -3.11 0.37 -23.91
C ASN A 390 -4.48 -0.22 -24.30
N ALA A 391 -5.20 0.49 -25.18
CA ALA A 391 -6.52 0.08 -25.66
C ALA A 391 -6.50 -1.23 -26.47
N ASP A 392 -5.47 -1.44 -27.30
CA ASP A 392 -5.36 -2.62 -28.16
C ASP A 392 -5.16 -3.90 -27.33
N ALA A 393 -4.31 -3.83 -26.30
CA ALA A 393 -4.10 -4.94 -25.38
C ALA A 393 -5.40 -5.33 -24.65
N VAL A 394 -6.17 -4.35 -24.18
CA VAL A 394 -7.46 -4.59 -23.53
C VAL A 394 -8.45 -5.23 -24.50
N TRP A 395 -8.54 -4.70 -25.72
CA TRP A 395 -9.43 -5.25 -26.75
C TRP A 395 -9.08 -6.72 -27.07
N LEU A 396 -7.79 -7.02 -27.25
CA LEU A 396 -7.31 -8.40 -27.48
C LEU A 396 -7.63 -9.33 -26.29
N ALA A 397 -7.41 -8.87 -25.06
CA ALA A 397 -7.67 -9.65 -23.86
C ALA A 397 -9.17 -9.97 -23.69
N VAL A 398 -10.04 -8.98 -23.92
CA VAL A 398 -11.51 -9.16 -23.87
C VAL A 398 -11.96 -10.11 -24.98
N LEU A 399 -11.47 -9.94 -26.21
CA LEU A 399 -11.80 -10.82 -27.33
C LEU A 399 -11.38 -12.28 -27.06
N ARG A 400 -10.17 -12.49 -26.52
CA ARG A 400 -9.67 -13.82 -26.13
C ARG A 400 -10.54 -14.46 -25.05
N TRP A 401 -11.01 -13.67 -24.10
CA TRP A 401 -11.91 -14.13 -23.03
C TRP A 401 -13.29 -14.50 -23.57
N GLU A 402 -13.87 -13.68 -24.45
CA GLU A 402 -15.16 -13.97 -25.09
C GLU A 402 -15.11 -15.17 -26.03
N ALA A 403 -14.00 -15.38 -26.73
CA ALA A 403 -13.81 -16.53 -27.61
C ALA A 403 -13.51 -17.85 -26.86
N GLY A 404 -13.04 -17.75 -25.61
CA GLY A 404 -12.68 -18.88 -24.76
C GLY A 404 -13.74 -19.28 -23.72
N SER A 405 -14.74 -18.43 -23.48
CA SER A 405 -15.90 -18.69 -22.62
C SER A 405 -17.08 -19.27 -23.40
#